data_AF-A0A645DND2-F1
#
_entry.id   AF-A0A645DND2-F1
#
_cell.length_a   1.000
_cell.length_b   1.000
_cell.length_c   1.000
_cell.angle_alpha   90.00
_cell.angle_beta   90.00
_cell.angle_gamma   90.00
#
_symmetry.space_group_name_H-M   'P 1'
#
loop_
_entity.id
_entity.type
_entity.pdbx_description
1 polymer ?
#
loop_
_entity_poly.entity_id
_entity_poly.type
_entity_poly.pdbx_seq_one_letter_code
_entity_poly.pdbx_strand_id
1 'polypeptide(L)'
;MAAAVVEAVKRIDPEREMLIDYGDGLRECRKMLTLAKAGKRDGYLLEGMACPGGCVAGAGTIAPVRETAAAVQRYKDGAAIQNALDSPLKERLGDTKE
;
A
#
# COMPACT_ATOMS: atom_id res chain seq x y z
N MET A 1 -1.29 1.24 0.60
CA MET A 1 -0.01 1.22 -0.12
C MET A 1 -0.17 1.51 -1.62
N ALA A 2 -1.28 1.13 -2.27
CA ALA A 2 -1.51 1.35 -3.71
C ALA A 2 -1.44 2.82 -4.13
N ALA A 3 -1.95 3.74 -3.30
CA ALA A 3 -1.84 5.18 -3.57
C ALA A 3 -0.39 5.64 -3.80
N ALA A 4 0.59 5.08 -3.06
CA ALA A 4 2.00 5.43 -3.28
C ALA A 4 2.52 4.93 -4.64
N VAL A 5 2.08 3.76 -5.10
CA VAL A 5 2.40 3.24 -6.44
C VAL A 5 1.78 4.12 -7.52
N VAL A 6 0.51 4.51 -7.36
CA VAL A 6 -0.18 5.43 -8.29
C VAL A 6 0.57 6.74 -8.41
N GLU A 7 0.93 7.36 -7.29
CA GLU A 7 1.66 8.62 -7.30
C GLU A 7 3.06 8.48 -7.90
N ALA A 8 3.75 7.35 -7.68
CA ALA A 8 5.02 7.06 -8.33
C ALA A 8 4.86 6.89 -9.85
N VAL A 9 3.85 6.15 -10.30
CA VAL A 9 3.56 5.96 -11.74
C VAL A 9 3.25 7.30 -12.39
N LYS A 10 2.40 8.14 -11.80
CA LYS A 10 2.10 9.49 -12.32
C LYS A 10 3.34 10.37 -12.50
N ARG A 11 4.37 10.21 -11.65
CA ARG A 11 5.65 10.93 -11.81
C ARG A 11 6.47 10.41 -12.99
N ILE A 12 6.37 9.12 -13.30
CA ILE A 12 7.17 8.42 -14.32
C ILE A 12 6.50 8.49 -15.71
N ASP A 13 5.20 8.25 -15.75
CA ASP A 13 4.36 8.20 -16.94
C ASP A 13 2.98 8.82 -16.60
N PRO A 14 2.85 10.16 -16.70
CA PRO A 14 1.66 10.89 -16.23
C PRO A 14 0.35 10.48 -16.91
N GLU A 15 0.44 10.01 -18.16
CA GLU A 15 -0.71 9.62 -18.99
C GLU A 15 -1.17 8.19 -18.70
N ARG A 16 -0.39 7.42 -17.93
CA ARG A 16 -0.73 6.03 -17.59
C ARG A 16 -1.82 5.99 -16.53
N GLU A 17 -3.02 5.62 -16.97
CA GLU A 17 -4.10 5.23 -16.07
C GLU A 17 -3.84 3.84 -15.48
N MET A 18 -4.14 3.70 -14.19
CA MET A 18 -4.00 2.43 -13.47
C MET A 18 -5.28 2.15 -12.69
N LEU A 19 -5.93 1.05 -13.03
CA LEU A 19 -7.09 0.55 -12.30
C LEU A 19 -6.62 -0.14 -11.02
N ILE A 20 -7.39 0.01 -9.94
CA ILE A 20 -7.02 -0.53 -8.63
C ILE A 20 -8.20 -1.35 -8.10
N ASP A 21 -7.93 -2.51 -7.54
CA ASP A 21 -8.88 -3.26 -6.72
C ASP A 21 -8.28 -3.47 -5.33
N TYR A 22 -9.12 -3.34 -4.31
CA TYR A 22 -8.69 -3.38 -2.92
C TYR A 22 -9.49 -4.42 -2.13
N GLY A 23 -8.77 -5.31 -1.44
CA GLY A 23 -9.35 -6.29 -0.53
C GLY A 23 -8.98 -6.00 0.92
N ASP A 24 -9.98 -5.77 1.77
CA ASP A 24 -9.80 -5.60 3.21
C ASP A 24 -10.31 -6.83 3.97
N GLY A 25 -9.41 -7.54 4.62
CA GLY A 25 -9.69 -8.84 5.23
C GLY A 25 -9.54 -10.01 4.26
N LEU A 26 -9.21 -11.19 4.80
CA LEU A 26 -8.96 -12.41 4.02
C LEU A 26 -10.11 -12.82 3.08
N ARG A 27 -11.36 -12.54 3.45
CA ARG A 27 -12.53 -12.84 2.62
C ARG A 27 -12.53 -12.03 1.33
N GLU A 28 -12.34 -10.72 1.42
CA GLU A 28 -12.33 -9.84 0.25
C GLU A 28 -11.07 -10.04 -0.58
N CYS A 29 -9.91 -10.29 0.07
CA CYS A 29 -8.70 -10.72 -0.64
C CYS A 29 -8.95 -11.97 -1.49
N ARG A 30 -9.60 -13.00 -0.93
CA ARG A 30 -9.91 -14.24 -1.67
C ARG A 30 -10.87 -13.97 -2.85
N LYS A 31 -11.87 -13.12 -2.65
CA LYS A 31 -12.82 -12.73 -3.71
C LYS A 31 -12.10 -11.99 -4.84
N MET A 32 -11.29 -10.98 -4.52
CA MET A 32 -10.48 -10.22 -5.47
C MET A 32 -9.57 -11.15 -6.29
N LEU A 33 -8.84 -12.06 -5.62
CA LEU A 33 -7.98 -13.04 -6.29
C LEU A 33 -8.76 -14.03 -7.17
N THR A 34 -9.99 -14.39 -6.78
CA THR A 34 -10.86 -15.25 -7.59
C THR A 34 -11.30 -14.53 -8.87
N LEU A 35 -11.66 -13.24 -8.77
CA LEU A 35 -12.00 -12.41 -9.94
C LEU A 35 -10.79 -12.21 -10.86
N ALA A 36 -9.61 -11.97 -10.30
CA ALA A 36 -8.36 -11.87 -11.05
C ALA A 36 -8.04 -13.17 -11.78
N LYS A 37 -8.16 -14.33 -11.12
CA LYS A 37 -7.97 -15.64 -11.75
C LYS A 37 -8.95 -15.89 -12.90
N ALA A 38 -10.14 -15.29 -12.86
CA ALA A 38 -11.13 -15.35 -13.92
C ALA A 38 -10.92 -14.31 -15.05
N GLY A 39 -9.80 -13.59 -15.06
CA GLY A 39 -9.47 -12.57 -16.06
C GLY A 39 -10.21 -11.24 -15.89
N LYS A 40 -11.00 -11.07 -14.81
CA LYS A 40 -11.84 -9.88 -14.63
C LYS A 40 -11.09 -8.66 -14.09
N ARG A 41 -9.81 -8.81 -13.75
CA ARG A 41 -8.94 -7.78 -13.17
C ARG A 41 -7.59 -7.69 -13.89
N ASP A 42 -7.54 -8.08 -15.16
CA ASP A 42 -6.34 -7.97 -15.96
C ASP A 42 -5.92 -6.50 -16.09
N GLY A 43 -4.65 -6.21 -15.80
CA GLY A 43 -4.11 -4.85 -15.78
C GLY A 43 -4.43 -4.03 -14.53
N TYR A 44 -5.10 -4.60 -13.52
CA TYR A 44 -5.34 -3.91 -12.25
C TYR A 44 -4.14 -4.04 -11.31
N LEU A 45 -3.86 -2.97 -10.56
CA LEU A 45 -3.09 -3.04 -9.33
C LEU A 45 -3.98 -3.63 -8.23
N LEU A 46 -3.60 -4.79 -7.70
CA LEU A 46 -4.33 -5.47 -6.63
C LEU A 46 -3.62 -5.23 -5.30
N GLU A 47 -4.31 -4.60 -4.35
CA GLU A 47 -3.82 -4.45 -2.98
C GLU A 47 -4.73 -5.22 -2.02
N GLY A 48 -4.12 -6.01 -1.12
CA GLY A 48 -4.86 -6.80 -0.13
C GLY A 48 -4.27 -6.68 1.27
N MET A 49 -5.15 -6.62 2.27
CA MET A 49 -4.80 -6.66 3.68
C MET A 49 -5.48 -7.84 4.37
N ALA A 50 -4.73 -8.61 5.17
CA ALA A 50 -5.28 -9.79 5.83
C ALA A 50 -6.28 -9.44 6.95
N CYS A 51 -6.01 -8.37 7.68
CA CYS A 51 -6.86 -7.88 8.77
C CYS A 51 -7.74 -6.72 8.27
N PRO A 52 -9.04 -6.69 8.61
CA PRO A 52 -9.90 -5.54 8.35
C PRO A 52 -9.32 -4.27 8.98
N GLY A 53 -9.25 -3.17 8.25
CA GLY A 53 -8.61 -1.92 8.71
C GLY A 53 -7.09 -1.92 8.65
N GLY A 54 -6.48 -2.93 8.02
CA GLY A 54 -5.05 -3.01 7.78
C GLY A 54 -4.21 -3.33 9.02
N CYS A 55 -2.90 -3.06 8.93
CA CYS A 55 -1.92 -3.49 9.93
C CYS A 55 -2.21 -2.93 11.34
N VAL A 56 -2.73 -1.71 11.44
CA VAL A 56 -3.06 -1.05 12.72
C VAL A 56 -4.24 -1.70 13.46
N ALA A 57 -4.99 -2.55 12.77
CA ALA A 57 -6.12 -3.31 13.28
C ALA A 57 -5.83 -4.82 13.31
N GLY A 58 -4.55 -5.21 13.28
CA GLY A 58 -4.12 -6.59 13.32
C GLY A 58 -4.51 -7.32 14.60
N ALA A 59 -4.47 -8.66 14.59
CA ALA A 59 -4.83 -9.49 15.75
C ALA A 59 -4.00 -9.21 17.02
N GLY A 60 -2.80 -8.64 16.88
CA GLY A 60 -1.95 -8.22 17.99
C GLY A 60 -2.19 -6.78 18.48
N THR A 61 -3.27 -6.12 18.07
CA THR A 61 -3.54 -4.73 18.44
C THR A 61 -3.91 -4.61 19.91
N ILE A 62 -3.15 -3.79 20.65
CA ILE A 62 -3.34 -3.53 22.09
C ILE A 62 -3.81 -2.09 22.38
N ALA A 63 -3.89 -1.24 21.36
CA ALA A 63 -4.26 0.17 21.47
C ALA A 63 -5.50 0.48 20.63
N PRO A 64 -6.28 1.53 20.93
CA PRO A 64 -7.47 1.88 20.15
C PRO A 64 -7.12 2.15 18.68
N VAL A 65 -7.71 1.36 17.78
CA VAL A 65 -7.41 1.38 16.33
C VAL A 65 -7.53 2.79 15.73
N ARG A 66 -8.60 3.51 16.09
CA ARG A 66 -8.86 4.86 15.56
C ARG A 66 -7.75 5.85 15.92
N GLU A 67 -7.29 5.81 17.17
CA GLU A 67 -6.26 6.72 17.67
C GLU A 67 -4.90 6.37 17.05
N THR A 68 -4.57 5.08 16.97
CA THR A 68 -3.36 4.59 16.33
C THR A 68 -3.32 4.94 14.85
N ALA A 69 -4.42 4.75 14.12
CA ALA A 69 -4.53 5.11 12.70
C ALA A 69 -4.29 6.61 12.48
N ALA A 70 -4.90 7.46 13.31
CA ALA A 70 -4.69 8.91 13.25
C ALA A 70 -3.23 9.31 13.60
N ALA A 71 -2.62 8.64 14.58
CA ALA A 71 -1.22 8.88 14.95
C ALA A 71 -0.26 8.51 13.81
N VAL A 72 -0.45 7.35 13.18
CA VAL A 72 0.35 6.91 12.02
C VAL A 72 0.17 7.87 10.85
N GLN A 73 -1.05 8.34 10.60
CA GLN A 73 -1.33 9.32 9.53
C GLN A 73 -0.60 10.64 9.78
N ARG A 74 -0.67 11.20 11.01
CA ARG A 74 0.08 12.42 11.36
C ARG A 74 1.59 12.24 11.24
N TYR A 75 2.11 11.08 11.66
CA TYR A 75 3.54 10.77 11.52
C TYR A 75 3.96 10.76 10.05
N LYS A 76 3.17 10.12 9.18
CA LYS A 76 3.40 10.11 7.73
C LYS A 76 3.37 11.54 7.16
N ASP A 77 2.36 12.33 7.50
CA ASP A 77 2.17 13.68 6.96
C ASP A 77 3.26 14.66 7.44
N GLY A 78 3.82 14.43 8.62
CA GLY A 78 4.94 15.21 9.16
C GLY A 78 6.32 14.82 8.60
N ALA A 79 6.43 13.77 7.78
CA ALA A 79 7.71 13.34 7.24
C ALA A 79 8.25 14.35 6.21
N ALA A 80 9.51 14.76 6.39
CA ALA A 80 10.18 15.69 5.46
C ALA A 80 10.32 15.11 4.03
N ILE A 81 10.31 13.78 3.91
CA ILE A 81 10.44 13.05 2.64
C ILE A 81 9.27 12.09 2.54
N GLN A 82 8.49 12.23 1.46
CA GLN A 82 7.23 11.49 1.26
C GLN A 82 7.38 10.26 0.35
N ASN A 83 8.47 10.17 -0.41
CA ASN A 83 8.78 9.04 -1.28
C ASN A 83 10.13 8.43 -0.90
N ALA A 84 10.18 7.10 -0.78
CA ALA A 84 11.41 6.41 -0.41
C ALA A 84 12.58 6.67 -1.36
N LEU A 85 12.30 6.92 -2.65
CA LEU A 85 13.32 7.21 -3.67
C LEU A 85 13.90 8.62 -3.57
N ASP A 86 13.28 9.51 -2.79
CA ASP A 86 13.77 10.86 -2.53
C ASP A 86 14.66 10.90 -1.26
N SER A 87 14.88 9.74 -0.61
CA SER A 87 15.69 9.62 0.60
C SER A 87 17.18 9.82 0.32
N PRO A 88 17.93 10.56 1.18
CA PRO A 88 19.38 10.67 1.08
C PRO A 88 20.10 9.34 1.31
N LEU A 89 19.40 8.33 1.81
CA LEU A 89 19.94 6.99 2.04
C LEU A 89 19.70 6.03 0.88
N LYS A 90 19.12 6.49 -0.23
CA LYS A 90 18.77 5.63 -1.39
C LYS A 90 19.96 4.81 -1.92
N GLU A 91 21.16 5.37 -1.91
CA GLU A 91 22.38 4.70 -2.42
C GLU A 91 22.74 3.46 -1.60
N ARG A 92 22.38 3.42 -0.32
CA ARG A 92 22.61 2.29 0.58
C ARG A 92 21.76 1.06 0.25
N LEU A 93 20.78 1.17 -0.64
CA LEU A 93 20.01 0.02 -1.13
C LEU A 93 20.92 -0.96 -1.93
N GLY A 94 22.06 -0.49 -2.42
CA GLY A 94 23.09 -1.33 -3.03
C GLY A 94 23.78 -2.28 -2.05
N ASP A 95 23.85 -1.89 -0.77
CA ASP A 95 24.56 -2.64 0.29
C ASP A 95 23.87 -3.97 0.63
N THR A 96 22.59 -4.12 0.29
CA THR A 96 21.80 -5.35 0.52
C THR A 96 21.90 -6.38 -0.60
N LYS A 97 22.71 -6.14 -1.63
CA LYS A 97 22.97 -7.13 -2.69
C LYS A 97 24.08 -8.09 -2.24
N GLU A 98 23.69 -9.11 -1.48
CA GLU A 98 24.41 -10.37 -1.25
C GLU A 98 23.49 -11.55 -1.52
#